data_AF-E6XCD4-F1
#
_entry.id   AF-E6XCD4-F1
#
_cell.length_a   1.000
_cell.length_b   1.000
_cell.length_c   1.000
_cell.angle_alpha   90.00
_cell.angle_beta   90.00
_cell.angle_gamma   90.00
#
_symmetry.space_group_name_H-M   'P 1'
#
loop_
_entity.id
_entity.type
_entity.pdbx_description
1 polymer ?
#
loop_
_entity_poly.entity_id
_entity_poly.type
_entity_poly.pdbx_seq_one_letter_code
_entity_poly.pdbx_strand_id
1 'polypeptide(L)'
;MKLIKNISVVFLLITLTSCGQETTFQEDVLTYIKSNGTAKQYNYAYDELLKMLGNQFPKTTENASGWDYLEANKEKHVDEILTQLAPVYEKNFTHEEIKKMNAFYQSEAGKQLVADGEKLTEDQKKEVNDFYGSEMGKTIVEKQPILATEIGKVSEGWSRDLYETALSMLK
;
A
#
# COMPACT_ATOMS: atom_id res chain seq x y z
N MET A 1 56.08 51.84 14.82
CA MET A 1 55.63 50.47 15.19
C MET A 1 54.17 50.35 14.79
N LYS A 2 53.85 49.38 13.94
CA LYS A 2 52.59 49.31 13.18
C LYS A 2 51.40 48.91 14.06
N LEU A 3 50.30 49.64 13.87
CA LEU A 3 48.98 49.42 14.44
C LEU A 3 48.27 48.20 13.82
N ILE A 4 47.37 47.68 14.64
CA ILE A 4 46.60 46.43 14.53
C ILE A 4 45.52 46.52 13.44
N LYS A 5 45.11 45.32 13.00
CA LYS A 5 43.73 44.91 12.69
C LYS A 5 43.39 44.84 11.20
N ASN A 6 43.14 43.62 10.73
CA ASN A 6 41.95 43.21 9.97
C ASN A 6 42.09 41.76 9.49
N ILE A 7 41.64 40.81 10.32
CA ILE A 7 41.28 39.47 9.84
C ILE A 7 39.82 39.57 9.42
N SER A 8 39.56 39.57 8.11
CA SER A 8 38.21 39.41 7.57
C SER A 8 37.90 37.91 7.51
N VAL A 9 37.02 37.46 8.39
CA VAL A 9 36.39 36.14 8.31
C VAL A 9 35.25 36.22 7.32
N VAL A 10 35.38 35.56 6.17
CA VAL A 10 34.27 35.36 5.24
C VAL A 10 33.50 34.11 5.71
N PHE A 11 32.31 34.34 6.27
CA PHE A 11 31.39 33.29 6.67
C PHE A 11 30.55 32.90 5.43
N LEU A 12 30.84 31.74 4.83
CA LEU A 12 30.07 31.20 3.71
C LEU A 12 28.83 30.50 4.28
N LEU A 13 27.68 31.19 4.25
CA LEU A 13 26.37 30.59 4.56
C LEU A 13 25.94 29.70 3.39
N ILE A 14 26.28 28.41 3.48
CA ILE A 14 25.69 27.38 2.63
C ILE A 14 24.29 27.11 3.19
N THR A 15 23.27 27.69 2.56
CA THR A 15 21.90 27.25 2.78
C THR A 15 21.75 25.90 2.11
N LEU A 16 21.69 24.85 2.92
CA LEU A 16 21.25 23.53 2.49
C LEU A 16 19.76 23.63 2.15
N THR A 17 19.43 23.99 0.92
CA THR A 17 18.10 23.69 0.38
C THR A 17 18.02 22.18 0.22
N SER A 18 17.51 21.51 1.24
CA SER A 18 17.07 20.12 1.16
C SER A 18 16.02 20.05 0.06
N CYS A 19 16.39 19.53 -1.12
CA CYS A 19 15.42 19.12 -2.11
C CYS A 19 14.76 17.85 -1.57
N GLY A 20 13.70 18.00 -0.77
CA GLY A 20 12.73 16.92 -0.63
C GLY A 20 12.12 16.72 -2.02
N GLN A 21 12.45 15.62 -2.70
CA GLN A 21 11.71 15.24 -3.89
C GLN A 21 10.27 15.00 -3.44
N GLU A 22 9.31 15.76 -3.97
CA GLU A 22 7.91 15.44 -3.77
C GLU A 22 7.62 14.11 -4.47
N THR A 23 7.02 13.18 -3.74
CA THR A 23 6.47 11.95 -4.29
C THR A 23 5.36 12.28 -5.28
N THR A 24 5.26 11.48 -6.33
CA THR A 24 4.15 11.60 -7.27
C THR A 24 2.83 11.17 -6.62
N PHE A 25 1.71 11.63 -7.17
CA PHE A 25 0.40 11.24 -6.68
C PHE A 25 0.21 9.72 -6.69
N GLN A 26 0.65 9.06 -7.77
CA GLN A 26 0.58 7.61 -7.90
C GLN A 26 1.43 6.89 -6.85
N GLU A 27 2.66 7.35 -6.57
CA GLU A 27 3.53 6.75 -5.54
C GLU A 27 2.91 6.86 -4.15
N ASP A 28 2.31 8.00 -3.83
CA ASP A 28 1.60 8.18 -2.55
C ASP A 28 0.37 7.29 -2.45
N VAL A 29 -0.39 7.12 -3.56
CA VAL A 29 -1.52 6.20 -3.62
C VAL A 29 -1.08 4.75 -3.40
N LEU A 30 -0.01 4.32 -4.07
CA LEU A 30 0.54 2.97 -3.89
C LEU A 30 1.04 2.75 -2.47
N THR A 31 1.67 3.76 -1.87
CA THR A 31 2.09 3.74 -0.46
C THR A 31 0.90 3.54 0.47
N TYR A 32 -0.21 4.23 0.20
CA TYR A 32 -1.43 4.10 0.99
C TYR A 32 -2.04 2.70 0.88
N ILE A 33 -2.21 2.19 -0.35
CA ILE A 33 -2.78 0.86 -0.60
C ILE A 33 -1.90 -0.25 0.02
N LYS A 34 -0.58 -0.09 0.00
CA LYS A 34 0.35 -1.06 0.60
C LYS A 34 0.32 -1.06 2.14
N SER A 35 0.03 0.09 2.75
CA SER A 35 0.08 0.26 4.21
C SER A 35 -1.28 0.09 4.90
N ASN A 36 -2.40 0.28 4.22
CA ASN A 36 -3.74 0.29 4.83
C ASN A 36 -4.36 -1.11 5.08
N GLY A 37 -3.64 -2.19 4.76
CA GLY A 37 -4.10 -3.57 4.88
C GLY A 37 -4.57 -4.22 3.57
N THR A 38 -4.72 -3.48 2.48
CA THR A 38 -5.14 -4.04 1.18
C THR A 38 -4.11 -5.06 0.66
N ALA A 39 -2.81 -4.79 0.78
CA ALA A 39 -1.77 -5.76 0.40
C ALA A 39 -1.92 -7.10 1.16
N LYS A 40 -2.24 -7.06 2.45
CA LYS A 40 -2.47 -8.27 3.27
C LYS A 40 -3.68 -9.07 2.77
N GLN A 41 -4.76 -8.38 2.40
CA GLN A 41 -5.97 -9.02 1.87
C GLN A 41 -5.70 -9.75 0.54
N TYR A 42 -4.98 -9.14 -0.40
CA TYR A 42 -4.67 -9.79 -1.68
C TYR A 42 -3.63 -10.90 -1.55
N ASN A 43 -2.64 -10.76 -0.65
CA ASN A 43 -1.74 -11.86 -0.31
C ASN A 43 -2.52 -13.08 0.19
N TYR A 44 -3.48 -12.86 1.08
CA TYR A 44 -4.34 -13.93 1.60
C TYR A 44 -5.22 -14.54 0.50
N ALA A 45 -5.86 -13.71 -0.33
CA ALA A 45 -6.69 -14.19 -1.44
C ALA A 45 -5.90 -15.06 -2.43
N TYR A 46 -4.66 -14.67 -2.74
CA TYR A 46 -3.76 -15.46 -3.58
C TYR A 46 -3.44 -16.83 -2.94
N ASP A 47 -3.14 -16.85 -1.65
CA ASP A 47 -2.86 -18.10 -0.92
C ASP A 47 -4.08 -19.03 -0.90
N GLU A 48 -5.29 -18.49 -0.67
CA GLU A 48 -6.52 -19.28 -0.69
C GLU A 48 -6.82 -19.84 -2.08
N LEU A 49 -6.53 -19.08 -3.14
CA LEU A 49 -6.62 -19.58 -4.50
C LEU A 49 -5.67 -20.76 -4.74
N LEU A 50 -4.39 -20.63 -4.37
CA LEU A 50 -3.42 -21.73 -4.53
C LEU A 50 -3.82 -22.96 -3.71
N LYS A 51 -4.33 -22.79 -2.48
CA LYS A 51 -4.86 -23.91 -1.68
C LYS A 51 -6.02 -24.61 -2.38
N MET A 52 -6.98 -23.85 -2.91
CA MET A 52 -8.11 -24.39 -3.66
C MET A 52 -7.63 -25.17 -4.89
N LEU A 53 -6.68 -24.62 -5.65
CA LEU A 53 -6.09 -25.26 -6.82
C LEU A 53 -5.29 -26.51 -6.45
N GLY A 54 -4.59 -26.53 -5.32
CA GLY A 54 -3.84 -27.70 -4.85
C GLY A 54 -4.75 -28.90 -4.56
N ASN A 55 -5.98 -28.65 -4.12
CA ASN A 55 -6.99 -29.70 -3.93
C ASN A 55 -7.54 -30.23 -5.27
N GLN A 56 -7.60 -29.40 -6.32
CA GLN A 56 -8.11 -29.78 -7.65
C GLN A 56 -7.03 -30.40 -8.54
N PHE A 57 -5.80 -29.89 -8.44
CA PHE A 57 -4.63 -30.26 -9.24
C PHE A 57 -3.45 -30.54 -8.30
N PRO A 58 -3.42 -31.70 -7.61
CA PRO A 58 -2.29 -32.07 -6.76
C PRO A 58 -0.95 -31.94 -7.50
N LYS A 59 0.10 -31.53 -6.78
CA LYS A 59 1.44 -31.36 -7.38
C LYS A 59 1.97 -32.72 -7.83
N THR A 60 2.25 -32.85 -9.13
CA THR A 60 2.88 -34.01 -9.78
C THR A 60 4.13 -33.56 -10.52
N THR A 61 4.88 -34.50 -11.09
CA THR A 61 6.06 -34.18 -11.90
C THR A 61 5.68 -33.37 -13.14
N GLU A 62 4.53 -33.65 -13.74
CA GLU A 62 4.04 -33.04 -14.98
C GLU A 62 3.68 -31.56 -14.81
N ASN A 63 3.08 -31.18 -13.67
CA ASN A 63 2.67 -29.80 -13.40
C ASN A 63 3.60 -29.04 -12.43
N ALA A 64 4.71 -29.66 -12.01
CA ALA A 64 5.63 -29.08 -11.03
C ALA A 64 6.12 -27.67 -11.43
N SER A 65 6.46 -27.48 -12.70
CA SER A 65 6.91 -26.17 -13.20
C SER A 65 5.84 -25.08 -13.14
N GLY A 66 4.56 -25.45 -13.31
CA GLY A 66 3.43 -24.55 -13.14
C GLY A 66 3.25 -24.12 -11.69
N TRP A 67 3.34 -25.09 -10.76
CA TRP A 67 3.34 -24.80 -9.33
C TRP A 67 4.50 -23.89 -8.91
N ASP A 68 5.72 -24.21 -9.36
CA ASP A 68 6.91 -23.41 -9.03
C ASP A 68 6.79 -21.97 -9.58
N TYR A 69 6.20 -21.80 -10.77
CA TYR A 69 5.89 -20.46 -11.29
C TYR A 69 4.89 -19.72 -10.41
N LEU A 70 3.76 -20.34 -10.06
CA LEU A 70 2.71 -19.71 -9.27
C LEU A 70 3.18 -19.32 -7.87
N GLU A 71 4.00 -20.18 -7.23
CA GLU A 71 4.59 -19.90 -5.92
C GLU A 71 5.62 -18.76 -6.01
N ALA A 72 6.49 -18.78 -7.01
CA ALA A 72 7.54 -17.77 -7.18
C ALA A 72 7.01 -16.38 -7.61
N ASN A 73 5.86 -16.31 -8.28
CA ASN A 73 5.31 -15.06 -8.82
C ASN A 73 4.20 -14.43 -7.96
N LYS A 74 3.96 -14.93 -6.73
CA LYS A 74 2.95 -14.37 -5.83
C LYS A 74 3.11 -12.86 -5.63
N GLU A 75 4.29 -12.41 -5.23
CA GLU A 75 4.55 -11.00 -4.93
C GLU A 75 4.26 -10.12 -6.15
N LYS A 76 4.70 -10.56 -7.33
CA LYS A 76 4.44 -9.88 -8.60
C LYS A 76 2.94 -9.75 -8.88
N HIS A 77 2.18 -10.85 -8.77
CA HIS A 77 0.73 -10.82 -9.02
C HIS A 77 -0.04 -9.99 -8.00
N VAL A 78 0.42 -9.94 -6.75
CA VAL A 78 -0.15 -9.04 -5.75
C VAL A 78 0.18 -7.59 -6.10
N ASP A 79 1.43 -7.26 -6.43
CA ASP A 79 1.81 -5.89 -6.81
C ASP A 79 1.08 -5.41 -8.08
N GLU A 80 0.80 -6.31 -9.02
CA GLU A 80 -0.04 -6.03 -10.20
C GLU A 80 -1.43 -5.54 -9.79
N ILE A 81 -2.14 -6.24 -8.89
CA ILE A 81 -3.47 -5.79 -8.45
C ILE A 81 -3.40 -4.50 -7.64
N LEU A 82 -2.42 -4.33 -6.75
CA LEU A 82 -2.28 -3.07 -6.01
C LEU A 82 -2.08 -1.88 -6.97
N THR A 83 -1.34 -2.09 -8.05
CA THR A 83 -1.16 -1.09 -9.11
C THR A 83 -2.45 -0.84 -9.90
N GLN A 84 -3.21 -1.87 -10.22
CA GLN A 84 -4.51 -1.75 -10.90
C GLN A 84 -5.57 -1.03 -10.05
N LEU A 85 -5.43 -1.04 -8.72
CA LEU A 85 -6.32 -0.31 -7.82
C LEU A 85 -5.98 1.19 -7.73
N ALA A 86 -4.74 1.61 -8.00
CA ALA A 86 -4.33 3.00 -7.85
C ALA A 86 -5.25 4.02 -8.57
N PRO A 87 -5.67 3.79 -9.83
CA PRO A 87 -6.58 4.71 -10.52
C PRO A 87 -7.94 4.89 -9.83
N VAL A 88 -8.42 3.87 -9.09
CA VAL A 88 -9.66 3.97 -8.31
C VAL A 88 -9.48 5.00 -7.18
N TYR A 89 -8.34 4.96 -6.49
CA TYR A 89 -8.05 5.93 -5.44
C TYR A 89 -7.75 7.32 -6.01
N GLU A 90 -7.00 7.42 -7.11
CA GLU A 90 -6.72 8.70 -7.78
C GLU A 90 -7.98 9.41 -8.28
N LYS A 91 -8.98 8.65 -8.70
CA LYS A 91 -10.29 9.18 -9.13
C LYS A 91 -11.12 9.69 -7.97
N ASN A 92 -11.03 9.03 -6.82
CA ASN A 92 -11.92 9.28 -5.69
C ASN A 92 -11.31 10.18 -4.62
N PHE A 93 -9.99 10.38 -4.58
CA PHE A 93 -9.30 11.23 -3.61
C PHE A 93 -8.41 12.26 -4.29
N THR A 94 -8.14 13.35 -3.60
CA THR A 94 -7.08 14.29 -3.97
C THR A 94 -5.73 13.80 -3.46
N HIS A 95 -4.64 14.33 -4.04
CA HIS A 95 -3.28 14.02 -3.58
C HIS A 95 -3.08 14.38 -2.10
N GLU A 96 -3.59 15.53 -1.66
CA GLU A 96 -3.50 15.96 -0.26
C GLU A 96 -4.30 15.07 0.69
N GLU A 97 -5.44 14.53 0.27
CA GLU A 97 -6.18 13.52 1.05
C GLU A 97 -5.37 12.23 1.19
N ILE A 98 -4.75 11.75 0.11
CA ILE A 98 -3.88 10.57 0.16
C ILE A 98 -2.68 10.80 1.08
N LYS A 99 -2.05 11.97 1.06
CA LYS A 99 -0.97 12.31 2.00
C LYS A 99 -1.43 12.26 3.45
N LYS A 100 -2.63 12.76 3.77
CA LYS A 100 -3.21 12.68 5.12
C LYS A 100 -3.47 11.24 5.54
N MET A 101 -3.98 10.42 4.63
CA MET A 101 -4.20 8.99 4.89
C MET A 101 -2.87 8.26 5.11
N ASN A 102 -1.85 8.52 4.29
CA ASN A 102 -0.50 8.00 4.49
C ASN A 102 0.07 8.37 5.85
N ALA A 103 -0.06 9.64 6.26
CA ALA A 103 0.45 10.09 7.56
C ALA A 103 -0.13 9.25 8.72
N PHE A 104 -1.42 8.91 8.68
CA PHE A 104 -2.04 8.06 9.69
C PHE A 104 -1.57 6.61 9.60
N TYR A 105 -1.62 5.98 8.42
CA TYR A 105 -1.25 4.56 8.28
C TYR A 105 0.25 4.29 8.45
N GLN A 106 1.08 5.34 8.40
CA GLN A 106 2.51 5.28 8.76
C GLN A 106 2.77 5.54 10.25
N SER A 107 1.78 5.98 11.02
CA SER A 107 1.89 6.14 12.47
C SER A 107 1.94 4.77 13.17
N GLU A 108 2.40 4.75 14.42
CA GLU A 108 2.42 3.51 15.20
C GLU A 108 1.00 3.00 15.47
N ALA A 109 0.02 3.88 15.67
CA ALA A 109 -1.38 3.51 15.82
C ALA A 109 -1.96 2.93 14.51
N GLY A 110 -1.68 3.55 13.36
CA GLY A 110 -2.13 3.07 12.05
C GLY A 110 -1.54 1.71 11.69
N LYS A 111 -0.23 1.52 11.91
CA LYS A 111 0.43 0.22 11.71
C LYS A 111 -0.15 -0.86 12.63
N GLN A 112 -0.35 -0.56 13.92
CA GLN A 112 -0.92 -1.51 14.87
C GLN A 112 -2.37 -1.86 14.52
N LEU A 113 -3.17 -0.89 14.07
CA LEU A 113 -4.54 -1.12 13.62
C LEU A 113 -4.61 -2.13 12.47
N VAL A 114 -3.71 -2.02 11.49
CA VAL A 114 -3.62 -2.94 10.34
C VAL A 114 -3.04 -4.30 10.73
N ALA A 115 -2.06 -4.31 11.63
CA ALA A 115 -1.43 -5.54 12.09
C ALA A 115 -2.40 -6.39 12.93
N ASP A 116 -2.94 -5.79 13.98
CA ASP A 116 -3.81 -6.40 14.99
C ASP A 116 -4.49 -5.32 15.84
N GLY A 117 -5.71 -4.92 15.44
CA GLY A 117 -6.48 -3.88 16.12
C GLY A 117 -6.89 -4.22 17.56
N GLU A 118 -6.91 -5.49 17.95
CA GLU A 118 -7.24 -5.90 19.32
C GLU A 118 -6.11 -5.55 20.31
N LYS A 119 -4.89 -5.37 19.80
CA LYS A 119 -3.69 -5.05 20.60
C LYS A 119 -3.36 -3.55 20.66
N LEU A 120 -4.26 -2.69 20.21
CA LEU A 120 -4.07 -1.24 20.37
C LEU A 120 -3.99 -0.87 21.85
N THR A 121 -3.00 -0.04 22.20
CA THR A 121 -2.96 0.62 23.51
C THR A 121 -4.06 1.67 23.63
N GLU A 122 -4.36 2.14 24.84
CA GLU A 122 -5.37 3.20 25.02
C GLU A 122 -5.01 4.50 24.28
N ASP A 123 -3.72 4.87 24.24
CA ASP A 123 -3.26 6.04 23.47
C ASP A 123 -3.46 5.84 21.97
N GLN A 124 -3.14 4.65 21.44
CA GLN A 124 -3.35 4.33 20.04
C GLN A 124 -4.84 4.29 19.68
N LYS A 125 -5.71 3.73 20.55
CA LYS A 125 -7.17 3.78 20.37
C LYS A 125 -7.66 5.22 20.29
N LYS A 126 -7.14 6.11 21.13
CA LYS A 126 -7.47 7.54 21.06
C LYS A 126 -7.04 8.14 19.72
N GLU A 127 -5.82 7.89 19.26
CA GLU A 127 -5.34 8.38 17.96
C GLU A 127 -6.19 7.86 16.79
N VAL A 128 -6.54 6.57 16.79
CA VAL A 128 -7.44 5.97 15.81
C VAL A 128 -8.81 6.66 15.82
N ASN A 129 -9.40 6.86 17.00
CA ASN A 129 -10.69 7.53 17.15
C ASN A 129 -10.63 8.99 16.70
N ASP A 130 -9.57 9.72 17.03
CA ASP A 130 -9.35 11.10 16.61
C ASP A 130 -9.24 11.19 15.07
N PHE A 131 -8.50 10.25 14.44
CA PHE A 131 -8.37 10.19 12.99
C PHE A 131 -9.72 9.92 12.31
N TYR A 132 -10.46 8.89 12.71
CA TYR A 132 -11.77 8.58 12.11
C TYR A 132 -12.86 9.60 12.48
N GLY A 133 -12.67 10.39 13.54
CA GLY A 133 -13.51 11.53 13.89
C GLY A 133 -13.22 12.81 13.07
N SER A 134 -12.05 12.87 12.43
CA SER A 134 -11.64 14.00 11.59
C SER A 134 -12.44 14.09 10.28
N GLU A 135 -12.30 15.22 9.56
CA GLU A 135 -12.86 15.38 8.22
C GLU A 135 -12.35 14.29 7.26
N MET A 136 -11.04 13.99 7.29
CA MET A 136 -10.46 12.97 6.43
C MET A 136 -11.02 11.57 6.74
N GLY A 137 -11.14 11.24 8.04
CA GLY A 137 -11.73 9.98 8.49
C GLY A 137 -13.17 9.80 8.00
N LYS A 138 -13.97 10.86 8.08
CA LYS A 138 -15.35 10.87 7.56
C LYS A 138 -15.40 10.70 6.05
N THR A 139 -14.54 11.40 5.31
CA THR A 139 -14.44 11.25 3.85
C THR A 139 -14.11 9.81 3.43
N ILE A 140 -13.25 9.10 4.17
CA ILE A 140 -12.97 7.67 3.91
C ILE A 140 -14.25 6.84 4.05
N VAL A 141 -14.99 7.04 5.15
CA VAL A 141 -16.25 6.33 5.41
C VAL A 141 -17.30 6.64 4.34
N GLU A 142 -17.44 7.91 3.95
CA GLU A 142 -18.37 8.34 2.91
C GLU A 142 -18.04 7.72 1.53
N LYS A 143 -16.76 7.57 1.21
CA LYS A 143 -16.31 6.97 -0.07
C LYS A 143 -16.28 5.44 -0.04
N GLN A 144 -16.46 4.80 1.12
CA GLN A 144 -16.42 3.33 1.23
C GLN A 144 -17.36 2.61 0.25
N PRO A 145 -18.63 3.03 0.01
CA PRO A 145 -19.52 2.34 -0.91
C PRO A 145 -19.06 2.40 -2.37
N ILE A 146 -18.58 3.56 -2.83
CA ILE A 146 -18.10 3.71 -4.21
C ILE A 146 -16.78 2.96 -4.40
N LEU A 147 -15.86 3.02 -3.43
CA LEU A 147 -14.62 2.26 -3.46
C LEU A 147 -14.91 0.76 -3.49
N ALA A 148 -15.81 0.26 -2.63
CA ALA A 148 -16.17 -1.16 -2.63
C ALA A 148 -16.68 -1.63 -4.00
N THR A 149 -17.49 -0.80 -4.67
CA THR A 149 -18.02 -1.11 -6.01
C THR A 149 -16.92 -1.10 -7.08
N GLU A 150 -16.05 -0.10 -7.09
CA GLU A 150 -15.02 0.05 -8.12
C GLU A 150 -13.87 -0.93 -7.92
N ILE A 151 -13.41 -1.11 -6.68
CA ILE A 151 -12.40 -2.12 -6.30
C ILE A 151 -12.92 -3.51 -6.66
N GLY A 152 -14.18 -3.83 -6.32
CA GLY A 152 -14.78 -5.14 -6.62
C GLY A 152 -14.66 -5.53 -8.10
N LYS A 153 -14.94 -4.58 -9.02
CA LYS A 153 -14.79 -4.83 -10.47
C LYS A 153 -13.35 -5.13 -10.87
N VAL A 154 -12.39 -4.41 -10.30
CA VAL A 154 -10.95 -4.64 -10.56
C VAL A 154 -10.53 -5.99 -9.98
N SER A 155 -10.95 -6.32 -8.76
CA SER A 155 -10.68 -7.60 -8.10
C SER A 155 -11.27 -8.79 -8.87
N GLU A 156 -12.49 -8.67 -9.39
CA GLU A 156 -13.13 -9.69 -10.24
C GLU A 156 -12.34 -9.92 -11.52
N GLY A 157 -11.79 -8.85 -12.11
CA GLY A 157 -10.91 -8.93 -13.26
C GLY A 157 -9.65 -9.74 -12.94
N TRP A 158 -8.89 -9.25 -11.98
CA TRP A 158 -7.63 -9.88 -11.56
C TRP A 158 -7.79 -11.32 -11.10
N SER A 159 -8.82 -11.64 -10.32
CA SER A 159 -9.04 -13.00 -9.82
C SER A 159 -9.36 -13.99 -10.93
N ARG A 160 -10.15 -13.59 -11.93
CA ARG A 160 -10.41 -14.41 -13.12
C ARG A 160 -9.13 -14.64 -13.93
N ASP A 161 -8.39 -13.58 -14.22
CA ASP A 161 -7.18 -13.67 -15.05
C ASP A 161 -6.10 -14.53 -14.38
N LEU A 162 -5.95 -14.40 -13.05
CA LEU A 162 -5.06 -15.22 -12.24
C LEU A 162 -5.50 -16.70 -12.24
N TYR A 163 -6.80 -16.96 -12.07
CA TYR A 163 -7.33 -18.33 -12.13
C TYR A 163 -7.09 -18.98 -13.49
N GLU A 164 -7.38 -18.27 -14.59
CA GLU A 164 -7.15 -18.76 -15.96
C GLU A 164 -5.67 -19.04 -16.23
N THR A 165 -4.79 -18.15 -15.78
CA THR A 165 -3.33 -18.33 -15.85
C THR A 165 -2.93 -19.61 -15.12
N ALA A 166 -3.39 -19.79 -13.89
CA ALA A 166 -3.07 -20.98 -13.11
C ALA A 166 -3.61 -22.26 -13.77
N LEU A 167 -4.84 -22.26 -14.29
CA LEU A 167 -5.39 -23.41 -15.00
C LEU A 167 -4.57 -23.79 -16.24
N SER A 168 -4.02 -22.80 -16.97
CA SER A 168 -3.18 -23.06 -18.15
C SER A 168 -1.85 -23.70 -17.82
N MET A 169 -1.37 -23.53 -16.58
CA MET A 169 -0.09 -24.06 -16.10
C MET A 169 -0.20 -25.40 -15.39
N LEU A 170 -1.38 -25.70 -14.81
CA LEU A 170 -1.59 -26.86 -13.95
C LEU A 170 -2.27 -28.05 -14.63
N LYS A 171 -2.92 -27.82 -15.77
CA LYS A 171 -3.54 -28.87 -16.61
C LYS A 171 -2.52 -29.50 -17.55
#